data_AF-A0A959UWM8-F1
#
_entry.id   AF-A0A959UWM8-F1
#
_cell.length_a   1.000
_cell.length_b   1.000
_cell.length_c   1.000
_cell.angle_alpha   90.00
_cell.angle_beta   90.00
_cell.angle_gamma   90.00
#
_symmetry.space_group_name_H-M   'P 1'
#
loop_
_entity.id
_entity.type
_entity.pdbx_description
1 polymer ?
#
loop_
_entity_poly.entity_id
_entity_poly.type
_entity_poly.pdbx_seq_one_letter_code
_entity_poly.pdbx_strand_id
1 'polypeptide(L)'
;NVWGTTYFSVPFNTTTGYTYRILADENGTSVTVNGGAPLAMNAGDVVEVNNFAGAACFESNKPINVAQLMEGSSCSGNGDPALLILNAAEQSIDNVSFATVVSTVINQHFLNVIVETASIPTVSLDGNPIPPGQFTTFTANPLYSWASLSIAAGSHTLNCPDG
;
A
#
# COMPACT_ATOMS: atom_id res chain seq x y z
N ASN A 1 -7.18 -17.75 7.28
CA ASN A 1 -6.68 -16.49 7.87
C ASN A 1 -5.18 -16.55 7.80
N VAL A 2 -4.54 -15.74 6.96
CA VAL A 2 -3.08 -15.79 6.82
C VAL A 2 -2.56 -14.35 6.71
N TRP A 3 -2.42 -13.69 7.85
CA TRP A 3 -1.57 -12.50 7.90
C TRP A 3 -0.18 -12.88 7.39
N GLY A 4 0.41 -12.02 6.57
CA GLY A 4 1.72 -12.25 5.98
C GLY A 4 2.84 -11.58 6.76
N THR A 5 4.02 -11.55 6.16
CA THR A 5 5.24 -11.02 6.75
C THR A 5 5.74 -9.76 6.05
N THR A 6 5.30 -9.54 4.82
CA THR A 6 5.69 -8.39 4.00
C THR A 6 4.48 -7.58 3.62
N TYR A 7 4.53 -6.26 3.84
CA TYR A 7 3.47 -5.34 3.45
C TYR A 7 4.06 -4.11 2.77
N PHE A 8 3.29 -3.54 1.85
CA PHE A 8 3.65 -2.30 1.17
C PHE A 8 2.52 -1.28 1.31
N SER A 9 2.90 -0.02 1.35
CA SER A 9 1.96 1.08 1.31
C SER A 9 2.48 2.18 0.40
N VAL A 10 1.53 2.84 -0.27
CA VAL A 10 1.76 3.97 -1.16
C VAL A 10 1.02 5.17 -0.58
N PRO A 11 1.62 6.38 -0.58
CA PRO A 11 0.95 7.57 -0.08
C PRO A 11 -0.41 7.80 -0.76
N PHE A 12 -1.38 8.34 -0.04
CA PHE A 12 -2.56 8.92 -0.68
C PHE A 12 -2.15 10.23 -1.36
N ASN A 13 -2.59 10.45 -2.61
CA ASN A 13 -2.15 11.62 -3.40
C ASN A 13 -2.56 12.98 -2.82
N THR A 14 -3.54 13.03 -1.90
CA THR A 14 -4.09 14.30 -1.38
C THR A 14 -3.73 14.58 0.07
N THR A 15 -2.95 13.72 0.73
CA THR A 15 -2.65 13.82 2.16
C THR A 15 -1.15 13.88 2.41
N THR A 16 -0.72 14.67 3.39
CA THR A 16 0.71 14.89 3.67
C THR A 16 1.28 14.01 4.78
N GLY A 17 0.44 13.22 5.45
CA GLY A 17 0.85 12.34 6.55
C GLY A 17 -0.21 11.30 6.87
N TYR A 18 0.24 10.13 7.27
CA TYR A 18 -0.60 9.03 7.74
C TYR A 18 0.13 8.28 8.86
N THR A 19 -0.67 7.57 9.65
CA THR A 19 -0.21 6.70 10.72
C THR A 19 -0.37 5.26 10.28
N TYR A 20 0.64 4.42 10.55
CA TYR A 20 0.52 2.98 10.41
C TYR A 20 0.31 2.34 11.76
N ARG A 21 -0.62 1.40 11.85
CA ARG A 21 -0.79 0.54 13.01
C ARG A 21 -0.37 -0.88 12.65
N ILE A 22 0.60 -1.40 13.38
CA ILE A 22 1.17 -2.73 13.20
C ILE A 22 0.77 -3.59 14.39
N LEU A 23 0.17 -4.74 14.15
CA LEU A 23 -0.24 -5.71 15.17
C LEU A 23 0.52 -7.02 14.97
N ALA A 24 1.16 -7.53 16.01
CA ALA A 24 1.86 -8.81 15.98
C ALA A 24 0.93 -9.98 16.37
N ASP A 25 0.97 -11.05 15.59
CA ASP A 25 0.23 -12.29 15.89
C ASP A 25 0.94 -13.14 16.95
N GLU A 26 2.27 -13.13 16.93
CA GLU A 26 3.10 -14.04 17.71
C GLU A 26 4.14 -13.35 18.60
N ASN A 27 4.55 -14.06 19.66
CA ASN A 27 5.67 -13.64 20.52
C ASN A 27 7.00 -13.64 19.76
N GLY A 28 7.88 -12.68 20.07
CA GLY A 28 9.19 -12.58 19.41
C GLY A 28 9.11 -12.17 17.94
N THR A 29 8.07 -11.41 17.58
CA THR A 29 7.95 -10.76 16.27
C THR A 29 8.92 -9.58 16.21
N SER A 30 9.63 -9.45 15.11
CA SER A 30 10.55 -8.36 14.81
C SER A 30 10.14 -7.74 13.49
N VAL A 31 9.80 -6.46 13.50
CA VAL A 31 9.32 -5.73 12.30
C VAL A 31 10.30 -4.61 11.94
N THR A 32 10.68 -4.49 10.68
CA THR A 32 11.40 -3.32 10.16
C THR A 32 10.46 -2.50 9.29
N VAL A 33 10.63 -1.18 9.34
CA VAL A 33 9.91 -0.22 8.48
C VAL A 33 10.96 0.48 7.62
N ASN A 34 10.86 0.36 6.30
CA ASN A 34 11.83 0.88 5.34
C ASN A 34 13.29 0.48 5.65
N GLY A 35 13.53 -0.74 6.10
CA GLY A 35 14.87 -1.22 6.47
C GLY A 35 15.47 -0.54 7.71
N GLY A 36 14.66 0.19 8.48
CA GLY A 36 15.07 0.82 9.73
C GLY A 36 15.33 -0.18 10.86
N ALA A 37 15.56 0.36 12.07
CA ALA A 37 15.80 -0.46 13.26
C ALA A 37 14.60 -1.38 13.56
N PRO A 38 14.84 -2.64 13.97
CA PRO A 38 13.77 -3.59 14.24
C PRO A 38 12.96 -3.19 15.49
N LEU A 39 11.65 -3.27 15.36
CA LEU A 39 10.66 -3.16 16.42
C LEU A 39 10.42 -4.57 16.98
N ALA A 40 10.78 -4.78 18.25
CA ALA A 40 10.50 -6.04 18.94
C ALA A 40 9.08 -6.02 19.52
N MET A 41 8.30 -7.05 19.20
CA MET A 41 6.88 -7.16 19.51
C MET A 41 6.53 -8.58 19.99
N ASN A 42 5.54 -8.68 20.86
CA ASN A 42 4.92 -9.92 21.28
C ASN A 42 3.49 -10.06 20.76
N ALA A 43 2.90 -11.24 20.93
CA ALA A 43 1.53 -11.50 20.48
C ALA A 43 0.55 -10.50 21.09
N GLY A 44 -0.23 -9.84 20.24
CA GLY A 44 -1.19 -8.80 20.64
C GLY A 44 -0.60 -7.41 20.83
N ASP A 45 0.73 -7.24 20.73
CA ASP A 45 1.36 -5.92 20.78
C ASP A 45 0.98 -5.12 19.54
N VAL A 46 0.71 -3.83 19.76
CA VAL A 46 0.40 -2.85 18.72
C VAL A 46 1.44 -1.73 18.76
N VAL A 47 2.03 -1.43 17.60
CA VAL A 47 2.91 -0.27 17.41
C VAL A 47 2.31 0.67 16.39
N GLU A 48 2.37 1.96 16.68
CA GLU A 48 2.00 3.02 15.74
C GLU A 48 3.24 3.75 15.22
N VAL A 49 3.29 3.95 13.91
CA VAL A 49 4.32 4.71 13.21
C VAL A 49 3.65 5.91 12.56
N ASN A 50 3.83 7.09 13.15
CA ASN A 50 3.10 8.30 12.81
C ASN A 50 3.85 9.17 11.78
N ASN A 51 3.13 10.12 11.17
CA ASN A 51 3.68 11.17 10.29
C ASN A 51 4.52 10.64 9.12
N PHE A 52 4.11 9.52 8.55
CA PHE A 52 4.81 8.94 7.42
C PHE A 52 4.42 9.66 6.12
N ALA A 53 5.42 10.04 5.32
CA ALA A 53 5.22 10.92 4.15
C ALA A 53 5.50 10.25 2.80
N GLY A 54 5.99 9.01 2.78
CA GLY A 54 6.39 8.30 1.56
C GLY A 54 5.92 6.85 1.50
N ALA A 55 6.24 6.17 0.40
CA ALA A 55 5.95 4.74 0.31
C ALA A 55 6.68 3.96 1.41
N ALA A 56 5.99 2.96 1.97
CA ALA A 56 6.49 2.18 3.10
C ALA A 56 6.59 0.70 2.71
N CYS A 57 7.67 0.06 3.15
CA CYS A 57 7.88 -1.38 3.16
C CYS A 57 7.95 -1.83 4.62
N PHE A 58 7.13 -2.82 4.97
CA PHE A 58 7.14 -3.47 6.27
C PHE A 58 7.59 -4.90 6.08
N GLU A 59 8.64 -5.31 6.80
CA GLU A 59 9.16 -6.68 6.74
C GLU A 59 9.24 -7.22 8.16
N SER A 60 8.85 -8.48 8.33
CA SER A 60 8.82 -9.12 9.63
C SER A 60 9.24 -10.57 9.57
N ASN A 61 9.72 -11.11 10.69
CA ASN A 61 10.08 -12.51 10.79
C ASN A 61 8.89 -13.44 11.06
N LYS A 62 7.71 -12.87 11.35
CA LYS A 62 6.49 -13.58 11.79
C LYS A 62 5.24 -12.82 11.35
N PRO A 63 4.06 -13.47 11.26
CA PRO A 63 2.84 -12.83 10.81
C PRO A 63 2.49 -11.54 11.58
N ILE A 64 2.19 -10.48 10.83
CA ILE A 64 1.69 -9.19 11.35
C ILE A 64 0.48 -8.72 10.57
N ASN A 65 -0.34 -7.87 11.16
CA ASN A 65 -1.32 -7.06 10.43
C ASN A 65 -0.85 -5.61 10.35
N VAL A 66 -1.05 -4.97 9.20
CA VAL A 66 -0.74 -3.55 9.01
C VAL A 66 -1.98 -2.83 8.53
N ALA A 67 -2.31 -1.72 9.19
CA ALA A 67 -3.35 -0.79 8.76
C ALA A 67 -2.75 0.60 8.53
N GLN A 68 -3.18 1.26 7.45
CA GLN A 68 -2.88 2.65 7.15
C GLN A 68 -4.06 3.53 7.56
N LEU A 69 -3.79 4.52 8.40
CA LEU A 69 -4.75 5.48 8.91
C LEU A 69 -4.49 6.82 8.23
N MET A 70 -5.48 7.29 7.46
CA MET A 70 -5.51 8.66 7.00
C MET A 70 -5.95 9.54 8.18
N GLU A 71 -5.06 10.43 8.61
CA GLU A 71 -5.39 11.38 9.66
C GLU A 71 -6.33 12.44 9.09
N GLY A 72 -7.26 12.98 9.88
CA GLY A 72 -8.22 13.98 9.38
C GLY A 72 -7.55 15.28 8.95
N SER A 73 -8.32 16.15 8.29
CA SER A 73 -7.88 17.44 7.73
C SER A 73 -7.01 18.32 8.63
N SER A 74 -7.20 18.28 9.96
CA SER A 74 -6.37 19.03 10.92
C SER A 74 -4.92 18.54 11.03
N CYS A 75 -4.62 17.32 10.60
CA CYS A 75 -3.32 16.67 10.74
C CYS A 75 -2.67 16.30 9.40
N SER A 76 -3.46 16.00 8.37
CA SER A 76 -2.97 15.55 7.04
C SER A 76 -3.32 16.48 5.87
N GLY A 77 -3.98 17.61 6.15
CA GLY A 77 -4.41 18.61 5.16
C GLY A 77 -5.85 18.41 4.68
N ASN A 78 -6.10 17.36 3.88
CA ASN A 78 -7.41 17.11 3.26
C ASN A 78 -7.92 15.69 3.55
N GLY A 79 -9.22 15.56 3.79
CA GLY A 79 -9.90 14.27 3.93
C GLY A 79 -10.58 14.07 5.29
N ASP A 80 -11.56 13.18 5.30
CA ASP A 80 -12.13 12.56 6.49
C ASP A 80 -11.24 11.39 6.95
N PRO A 81 -11.16 11.10 8.27
CA PRO A 81 -10.38 9.98 8.75
C PRO A 81 -10.82 8.67 8.10
N ALA A 82 -9.86 7.93 7.54
CA ALA A 82 -10.09 6.64 6.89
C ALA A 82 -9.09 5.60 7.38
N LEU A 83 -9.51 4.33 7.39
CA LEU A 83 -8.68 3.19 7.74
C LEU A 83 -8.64 2.21 6.57
N LEU A 84 -7.44 1.88 6.11
CA LEU A 84 -7.20 0.83 5.13
C LEU A 84 -6.42 -0.30 5.78
N ILE A 85 -7.00 -1.50 5.83
CA ILE A 85 -6.25 -2.72 6.19
C ILE A 85 -5.49 -3.15 4.96
N LEU A 86 -4.16 -3.26 5.08
CA LEU A 86 -3.31 -3.66 3.97
C LEU A 86 -3.36 -5.17 3.78
N ASN A 87 -3.34 -5.61 2.53
CA ASN A 87 -3.08 -7.00 2.20
C ASN A 87 -1.57 -7.24 2.23
N ALA A 88 -1.20 -8.45 2.63
CA ALA A 88 0.20 -8.85 2.61
C ALA A 88 0.67 -9.07 1.16
N ALA A 89 1.95 -8.85 0.88
CA ALA A 89 2.52 -9.06 -0.46
C ALA A 89 2.40 -10.52 -0.93
N GLU A 90 2.33 -11.46 0.01
CA GLU A 90 2.08 -12.88 -0.25
C GLU A 90 0.65 -13.17 -0.76
N GLN A 91 -0.22 -12.15 -0.79
CA GLN A 91 -1.59 -12.21 -1.31
C GLN A 91 -1.78 -11.37 -2.58
N SER A 92 -0.71 -11.13 -3.34
CA SER A 92 -0.77 -10.48 -4.65
C SER A 92 -1.74 -11.19 -5.60
N ILE A 93 -2.29 -10.42 -6.52
CA ILE A 93 -3.28 -10.86 -7.51
C ILE A 93 -2.84 -10.43 -8.89
N ASP A 94 -3.10 -11.28 -9.89
CA ASP A 94 -2.72 -11.10 -11.29
C ASP A 94 -3.78 -10.35 -12.11
N ASN A 95 -5.04 -10.38 -11.67
CA ASN A 95 -6.15 -9.68 -12.29
C ASN A 95 -7.15 -9.16 -11.25
N VAL A 96 -7.60 -7.92 -11.42
CA VAL A 96 -8.68 -7.36 -10.61
C VAL A 96 -9.53 -6.38 -11.42
N SER A 97 -10.84 -6.49 -11.25
CA SER A 97 -11.80 -5.49 -11.70
C SER A 97 -12.36 -4.73 -10.51
N PHE A 98 -12.41 -3.40 -10.60
CA PHE A 98 -12.92 -2.54 -9.54
C PHE A 98 -13.66 -1.35 -10.15
N ALA A 99 -14.40 -0.61 -9.33
CA ALA A 99 -15.09 0.58 -9.77
C ALA A 99 -14.89 1.72 -8.77
N THR A 100 -14.75 2.93 -9.30
CA THR A 100 -14.77 4.16 -8.54
C THR A 100 -16.17 4.75 -8.53
N VAL A 101 -16.50 5.53 -7.50
CA VAL A 101 -17.82 6.16 -7.38
C VAL A 101 -18.03 7.18 -8.50
N VAL A 102 -19.19 7.12 -9.16
CA VAL A 102 -19.62 8.15 -10.11
C VAL A 102 -20.46 9.17 -9.36
N SER A 103 -19.94 10.39 -9.23
CA SER A 103 -20.57 11.46 -8.44
C SER A 103 -20.33 12.82 -9.09
N THR A 104 -21.27 13.75 -8.91
CA THR A 104 -21.09 15.14 -9.37
C THR A 104 -20.16 15.96 -8.47
N VAL A 105 -19.84 15.45 -7.28
CA VAL A 105 -18.99 16.14 -6.29
C VAL A 105 -17.64 15.46 -6.05
N ILE A 106 -17.48 14.19 -6.46
CA ILE A 106 -16.20 13.47 -6.43
C ILE A 106 -15.71 13.37 -7.86
N ASN A 107 -14.69 14.16 -8.18
CA ASN A 107 -14.18 14.35 -9.54
C ASN A 107 -12.71 13.97 -9.71
N GLN A 108 -12.08 13.43 -8.66
CA GLN A 108 -10.70 12.96 -8.66
C GLN A 108 -10.67 11.54 -8.13
N HIS A 109 -10.01 10.66 -8.87
CA HIS A 109 -9.86 9.26 -8.52
C HIS A 109 -8.41 8.85 -8.71
N PHE A 110 -7.89 8.07 -7.77
CA PHE A 110 -6.51 7.63 -7.79
C PHE A 110 -6.44 6.11 -7.62
N LEU A 111 -5.49 5.50 -8.30
CA LEU A 111 -5.13 4.10 -8.18
C LEU A 111 -3.67 4.00 -7.74
N ASN A 112 -3.45 3.37 -6.59
CA ASN A 112 -2.11 2.95 -6.18
C ASN A 112 -1.88 1.51 -6.63
N VAL A 113 -0.77 1.27 -7.32
CA VAL A 113 -0.36 -0.04 -7.83
C VAL A 113 0.96 -0.41 -7.18
N ILE A 114 1.08 -1.62 -6.66
CA ILE A 114 2.32 -2.21 -6.15
C ILE A 114 2.51 -3.53 -6.91
N VAL A 115 3.69 -3.72 -7.48
CA VAL A 115 4.03 -4.91 -8.29
C VAL A 115 5.47 -5.31 -8.04
N GLU A 116 5.83 -6.55 -8.39
CA GLU A 116 7.23 -6.88 -8.54
C GLU A 116 7.86 -6.01 -9.64
N THR A 117 9.07 -5.51 -9.40
CA THR A 117 9.80 -4.66 -10.34
C THR A 117 10.02 -5.36 -11.68
N ALA A 118 10.17 -6.69 -11.66
CA ALA A 118 10.30 -7.50 -12.87
C ALA A 118 9.01 -7.57 -13.70
N SER A 119 7.83 -7.46 -13.07
CA SER A 119 6.51 -7.54 -13.71
C SER A 119 6.06 -6.23 -14.36
N ILE A 120 6.75 -5.10 -14.11
CA ILE A 120 6.41 -3.77 -14.68
C ILE A 120 6.09 -3.81 -16.19
N PRO A 121 6.85 -4.52 -17.05
CA PRO A 121 6.56 -4.55 -18.49
C PRO A 121 5.23 -5.20 -18.88
N THR A 122 4.61 -5.97 -17.99
CA THR A 122 3.36 -6.72 -18.26
C THR A 122 2.13 -6.11 -17.58
N VAL A 123 2.30 -5.05 -16.79
CA VAL A 123 1.19 -4.36 -16.13
C VAL A 123 0.38 -3.52 -17.12
N SER A 124 -0.95 -3.69 -17.12
CA SER A 124 -1.88 -2.89 -17.91
C SER A 124 -3.12 -2.47 -17.13
N LEU A 125 -3.63 -1.28 -17.44
CA LEU A 125 -4.88 -0.72 -16.95
C LEU A 125 -5.84 -0.57 -18.13
N ASP A 126 -7.01 -1.20 -18.04
CA ASP A 126 -8.03 -1.22 -19.09
C ASP A 126 -7.49 -1.69 -20.46
N GLY A 127 -6.56 -2.64 -20.42
CA GLY A 127 -5.88 -3.19 -21.60
C GLY A 127 -4.74 -2.30 -22.14
N ASN A 128 -4.49 -1.13 -21.56
CA ASN A 128 -3.39 -0.25 -21.95
C ASN A 128 -2.18 -0.44 -21.02
N PRO A 129 -0.97 -0.73 -21.53
CA PRO A 129 0.22 -0.84 -20.70
C PRO A 129 0.49 0.43 -19.89
N ILE A 130 0.85 0.28 -18.62
CA ILE A 130 1.29 1.41 -17.80
C ILE A 130 2.77 1.69 -18.12
N PRO A 131 3.15 2.92 -18.52
CA PRO A 131 4.54 3.20 -18.87
C PRO A 131 5.51 2.93 -17.69
N PRO A 132 6.65 2.24 -17.91
CA PRO A 132 7.60 1.93 -16.84
C PRO A 132 8.09 3.15 -16.05
N GLY A 133 8.18 4.32 -16.69
CA GLY A 133 8.58 5.58 -16.04
C GLY A 133 7.57 6.14 -15.04
N GLN A 134 6.37 5.55 -14.93
CA GLN A 134 5.38 5.88 -13.89
C GLN A 134 5.65 5.16 -12.57
N PHE A 135 6.51 4.13 -12.57
CA PHE A 135 6.83 3.34 -11.40
C PHE A 135 8.06 3.89 -10.68
N THR A 136 8.02 3.84 -9.35
CA THR A 136 9.14 4.13 -8.45
C THR A 136 9.44 2.87 -7.64
N THR A 137 10.70 2.47 -7.62
CA THR A 137 11.14 1.29 -6.85
C THR A 137 11.18 1.59 -5.35
N PHE A 138 10.76 0.63 -4.52
CA PHE A 138 10.92 0.74 -3.07
C PHE A 138 12.41 0.63 -2.71
N THR A 139 12.99 1.68 -2.10
CA THR A 139 14.41 1.69 -1.74
C THR A 139 14.78 0.56 -0.77
N ALA A 140 13.90 0.26 0.19
CA ALA A 140 14.14 -0.78 1.20
C ALA A 140 14.01 -2.20 0.64
N ASN A 141 13.18 -2.40 -0.38
CA ASN A 141 12.99 -3.70 -1.03
C ASN A 141 12.83 -3.50 -2.56
N PRO A 142 13.96 -3.47 -3.31
CA PRO A 142 13.94 -3.19 -4.74
C PRO A 142 13.28 -4.26 -5.61
N LEU A 143 12.91 -5.40 -5.04
CA LEU A 143 12.11 -6.41 -5.73
C LEU A 143 10.72 -5.89 -6.08
N TYR A 144 10.26 -4.84 -5.41
CA TYR A 144 8.95 -4.23 -5.63
C TYR A 144 9.07 -2.78 -6.08
N SER A 145 8.09 -2.38 -6.88
CA SER A 145 7.90 -1.00 -7.32
C SER A 145 6.43 -0.59 -7.17
N TRP A 146 6.19 0.71 -7.14
CA TRP A 146 4.84 1.25 -7.02
C TRP A 146 4.58 2.39 -8.00
N ALA A 147 3.31 2.61 -8.33
CA ALA A 147 2.84 3.77 -9.07
C ALA A 147 1.61 4.36 -8.40
N SER A 148 1.40 5.67 -8.54
CA SER A 148 0.15 6.34 -8.16
C SER A 148 -0.41 7.04 -9.38
N LEU A 149 -1.57 6.59 -9.84
CA LEU A 149 -2.16 6.97 -11.13
C LEU A 149 -3.45 7.76 -10.88
N SER A 150 -3.66 8.82 -11.66
CA SER A 150 -4.98 9.45 -11.78
C SER A 150 -5.81 8.67 -12.79
N ILE A 151 -7.02 8.29 -12.41
CA ILE A 151 -7.94 7.49 -13.23
C ILE A 151 -9.29 8.19 -13.39
N ALA A 152 -10.05 7.78 -14.40
CA ALA A 152 -11.40 8.29 -14.61
C ALA A 152 -12.38 7.73 -13.56
N ALA A 153 -13.58 8.32 -13.49
CA ALA A 153 -14.69 7.70 -12.78
C ALA A 153 -15.22 6.51 -13.59
N GLY A 154 -15.54 5.39 -12.94
CA GLY A 154 -16.15 4.24 -13.58
C GLY A 154 -15.49 2.91 -13.23
N SER A 155 -15.68 1.92 -14.10
CA SER A 155 -15.14 0.57 -13.94
C SER A 155 -13.79 0.44 -14.64
N HIS A 156 -12.87 -0.25 -13.97
CA HIS A 156 -11.51 -0.47 -14.44
C HIS A 156 -11.09 -1.92 -14.24
N THR A 157 -10.13 -2.36 -15.05
CA THR A 157 -9.46 -3.67 -14.90
C THR A 157 -7.95 -3.50 -14.89
N LEU A 158 -7.30 -3.97 -13.84
CA LEU A 158 -5.85 -4.05 -13.74
C LEU A 158 -5.42 -5.49 -14.03
N ASN A 159 -4.41 -5.66 -14.88
CA ASN A 159 -3.78 -6.95 -15.18
C ASN A 159 -2.28 -6.87 -14.93
N CYS A 160 -1.73 -7.90 -14.29
CA CYS A 160 -0.31 -8.18 -14.09
C CYS A 160 -0.10 -9.70 -14.20
N PRO A 161 0.01 -10.27 -15.42
CA PRO A 161 0.02 -11.73 -15.62
C PRO A 161 1.17 -12.47 -14.91
N ASP A 162 2.25 -11.78 -14.59
CA ASP A 162 3.45 -12.36 -13.97
C ASP A 162 3.46 -12.24 -12.43
N GLY A 163 2.42 -11.65 -11.83
CA GLY A 163 2.35 -11.35 -10.39
C GLY A 163 2.60 -9.88 -10.10
#